data_AF-A0A923MG86-F1
#
_entry.id   AF-A0A923MG86-F1
#
_cell.length_a   1.000
_cell.length_b   1.000
_cell.length_c   1.000
_cell.angle_alpha   90.00
_cell.angle_beta   90.00
_cell.angle_gamma   90.00
#
_symmetry.space_group_name_H-M   'P 1'
#
loop_
_entity.id
_entity.type
_entity.pdbx_description
1 polymer ?
#
loop_
_entity_poly.entity_id
_entity_poly.type
_entity_poly.pdbx_seq_one_letter_code
_entity_poly.pdbx_strand_id
1 'polypeptide(L)'
;MRAGSRAAAVLGLFITTLQAHGLELGEVRVHSALGAPLRAEIRIAAVTAAEAASLKVAVAGVETYMAAGVDYSPSLEAARVDIVQGPDGPALLRITGKSPVREEFVDLLIEATSSSGRLLRDYTLRIGKR
;
A
#
# COMPACT_ATOMS: atom_id res chain seq x y z
N MET A 1 30.45 -52.86 34.06
CA MET A 1 29.56 -51.82 34.64
C MET A 1 29.49 -50.63 33.69
N ARG A 2 28.28 -50.37 33.17
CA ARG A 2 27.70 -49.11 32.64
C ARG A 2 28.46 -48.31 31.57
N ALA A 3 28.13 -48.58 30.31
CA ALA A 3 28.19 -47.60 29.23
C ALA A 3 27.03 -46.60 29.41
N GLY A 4 27.34 -45.32 29.63
CA GLY A 4 26.35 -44.25 29.74
C GLY A 4 26.07 -43.62 28.38
N SER A 5 24.93 -43.97 27.77
CA SER A 5 24.44 -43.29 26.55
C SER A 5 23.96 -41.88 26.89
N ARG A 6 24.63 -40.86 26.37
CA ARG A 6 24.16 -39.48 26.39
C ARG A 6 23.18 -39.29 25.24
N ALA A 7 21.89 -39.39 25.53
CA ALA A 7 20.84 -39.01 24.58
C ALA A 7 20.80 -37.47 24.51
N ALA A 8 21.27 -36.90 23.39
CA ALA A 8 21.06 -35.50 23.08
C ALA A 8 19.69 -35.37 22.40
N ALA A 9 18.72 -34.77 23.09
CA ALA A 9 17.43 -34.44 22.50
C ALA A 9 17.60 -33.18 21.62
N VAL A 10 17.50 -33.35 20.31
CA VAL A 10 17.42 -32.23 19.37
C VAL A 10 15.96 -31.76 19.33
N LEU A 11 15.69 -30.62 19.94
CA LEU A 11 14.38 -29.96 19.85
C LEU A 11 14.29 -29.26 18.49
N GLY A 12 13.59 -29.87 17.54
CA GLY A 12 13.31 -29.27 16.23
C GLY A 12 12.35 -28.09 16.37
N LEU A 13 12.83 -26.87 16.12
CA LEU A 13 12.00 -25.68 16.04
C LEU A 13 11.29 -25.67 14.68
N PHE A 14 10.01 -26.07 14.64
CA PHE A 14 9.17 -25.88 13.46
C PHE A 14 8.75 -24.42 13.37
N ILE A 15 9.40 -23.66 12.48
CA ILE A 15 8.95 -22.32 12.12
C ILE A 15 7.82 -22.49 11.10
N THR A 16 6.57 -22.57 11.57
CA THR A 16 5.43 -22.41 10.67
C THR A 16 5.37 -20.94 10.26
N THR A 17 5.53 -20.66 8.97
CA THR A 17 5.28 -19.31 8.45
C THR A 17 3.78 -19.05 8.61
N LEU A 18 3.38 -18.29 9.63
CA LEU A 18 2.03 -17.74 9.68
C LEU A 18 1.89 -16.83 8.47
N GLN A 19 1.17 -17.28 7.45
CA GLN A 19 0.72 -16.40 6.37
C GLN A 19 -0.21 -15.37 7.02
N ALA A 20 0.27 -14.13 7.15
CA ALA A 20 -0.56 -13.01 7.56
C ALA A 20 -1.54 -12.74 6.42
N HIS A 21 -2.78 -13.20 6.56
CA HIS A 21 -3.84 -12.94 5.61
C HIS A 21 -4.45 -11.58 5.97
N GLY A 22 -4.08 -10.54 5.23
CA GLY A 22 -4.61 -9.20 5.45
C GLY A 22 -4.48 -8.34 4.19
N LEU A 23 -5.05 -7.14 4.25
CA LEU A 23 -4.93 -6.15 3.19
C LEU A 23 -3.45 -5.86 2.90
N GLU A 24 -3.04 -6.14 1.67
CA GLU A 24 -1.71 -5.85 1.15
C GLU A 24 -1.82 -4.96 -0.09
N LEU A 25 -1.13 -3.83 -0.07
CA LEU A 25 -1.01 -2.94 -1.21
C LEU A 25 0.33 -3.18 -1.90
N GLY A 26 0.28 -3.43 -3.20
CA GLY A 26 1.43 -3.75 -4.03
C GLY A 26 2.03 -2.51 -4.68
N GLU A 27 2.60 -2.74 -5.87
CA GLU A 27 3.28 -1.71 -6.66
C GLU A 27 2.34 -0.61 -7.15
N VAL A 28 2.90 0.59 -7.25
CA VAL A 28 2.27 1.75 -7.88
C VAL A 28 2.74 1.90 -9.32
N ARG A 29 1.83 2.29 -10.21
CA ARG A 29 2.10 2.67 -11.60
C ARG A 29 1.57 4.07 -11.85
N VAL A 30 2.40 4.91 -12.46
CA VAL A 30 2.06 6.30 -12.77
C VAL A 30 1.78 6.42 -14.26
N HIS A 31 0.67 7.06 -14.60
CA HIS A 31 0.18 7.24 -15.98
C HIS A 31 0.13 8.73 -16.39
N SER A 32 0.73 9.61 -15.59
CA SER A 32 0.77 11.05 -15.83
C SER A 32 2.18 11.55 -16.08
N ALA A 33 2.24 12.64 -16.85
CA ALA A 33 3.45 13.42 -17.09
C ALA A 33 3.32 14.81 -16.45
N LEU A 34 4.45 15.51 -16.33
CA LEU A 34 4.49 16.88 -15.82
C LEU A 34 3.51 17.80 -16.56
N GLY A 35 2.82 18.63 -15.78
CA GLY A 35 1.79 19.55 -16.25
C GLY A 35 0.44 18.89 -16.57
N ALA A 36 0.25 17.61 -16.28
CA ALA A 36 -1.05 16.93 -16.33
C ALA A 36 -1.55 16.59 -14.92
N PRO A 37 -2.88 16.44 -14.70
CA PRO A 37 -3.40 15.93 -13.45
C PRO A 37 -2.87 14.53 -13.13
N LEU A 38 -2.69 14.22 -11.85
CA LEU A 38 -2.19 12.91 -11.42
C LEU A 38 -3.15 11.79 -11.85
N ARG A 39 -2.59 10.73 -12.41
CA ARG A 39 -3.24 9.43 -12.62
C ARG A 39 -2.24 8.35 -12.24
N ALA A 40 -2.60 7.58 -11.23
CA ALA A 40 -1.80 6.45 -10.77
C ALA A 40 -2.70 5.29 -10.36
N GLU A 41 -2.15 4.08 -10.40
CA GLU A 41 -2.82 2.86 -10.00
C GLU A 41 -1.95 2.09 -9.01
N ILE A 42 -2.54 1.58 -7.94
CA ILE A 42 -1.87 0.72 -6.96
C ILE A 42 -2.60 -0.63 -6.95
N ARG A 43 -1.86 -1.72 -7.09
CA ARG A 43 -2.45 -3.07 -7.00
C ARG A 43 -2.84 -3.39 -5.57
N ILE A 44 -4.00 -4.00 -5.38
CA ILE A 44 -4.35 -4.68 -4.12
C ILE A 44 -3.81 -6.11 -4.25
N ALA A 45 -2.66 -6.38 -3.63
CA ALA A 45 -1.94 -7.65 -3.74
C ALA A 45 -2.66 -8.78 -2.99
N ALA A 46 -3.25 -8.45 -1.84
CA ALA A 46 -4.08 -9.36 -1.07
C ALA A 46 -5.19 -8.58 -0.37
N VAL A 47 -6.39 -9.16 -0.29
CA VAL A 47 -7.51 -8.64 0.50
C VAL A 47 -8.48 -9.78 0.78
N THR A 48 -8.93 -9.91 2.02
CA THR A 48 -9.98 -10.87 2.37
C THR A 48 -11.36 -10.33 2.02
N ALA A 49 -12.37 -11.20 1.92
CA ALA A 49 -13.75 -10.77 1.63
C ALA A 49 -14.31 -9.80 2.69
N ALA A 50 -13.98 -10.02 3.97
CA ALA A 50 -14.42 -9.16 5.07
C ALA A 50 -13.78 -7.77 5.01
N GLU A 51 -12.49 -7.71 4.68
CA GLU A 51 -11.78 -6.44 4.48
C GLU A 51 -12.34 -5.70 3.28
N ALA A 52 -12.48 -6.37 2.13
CA ALA A 52 -13.01 -5.76 0.91
C ALA A 52 -14.41 -5.15 1.12
N ALA A 53 -15.28 -5.81 1.89
CA ALA A 53 -16.63 -5.32 2.19
C ALA A 53 -16.65 -4.05 3.05
N SER A 54 -15.60 -3.82 3.83
CA SER A 54 -15.47 -2.69 4.77
C SER A 54 -14.41 -1.67 4.34
N LEU A 55 -13.73 -1.91 3.22
CA LEU A 55 -12.55 -1.18 2.78
C LEU A 55 -12.91 0.26 2.40
N LYS A 56 -12.29 1.21 3.08
CA LYS A 56 -12.30 2.63 2.73
C LYS A 56 -10.87 3.08 2.51
N VAL A 57 -10.60 3.70 1.37
CA VAL A 57 -9.25 4.13 0.99
C VAL A 57 -9.29 5.58 0.57
N ALA A 58 -8.30 6.36 1.00
CA ALA A 58 -8.12 7.76 0.61
C ALA A 58 -6.62 8.12 0.58
N VAL A 59 -6.32 9.26 -0.03
CA VAL A 59 -5.05 9.95 0.26
C VAL A 59 -5.13 10.45 1.70
N ALA A 60 -4.09 10.19 2.48
CA ALA A 60 -4.05 10.60 3.88
C ALA A 60 -4.19 12.13 4.03
N GLY A 61 -4.78 12.57 5.14
CA GLY A 61 -4.88 14.01 5.44
C GLY A 61 -3.53 14.62 5.79
N VAL A 62 -3.40 15.95 5.67
CA VAL A 62 -2.16 16.70 5.92
C VAL A 62 -1.58 16.42 7.32
N GLU A 63 -2.43 16.31 8.34
CA GLU A 63 -2.01 15.94 9.72
C GLU A 63 -1.28 14.58 9.77
N THR A 64 -1.73 13.61 8.96
CA THR A 64 -1.10 12.28 8.89
C THR A 64 0.23 12.34 8.13
N TYR A 65 0.35 13.18 7.10
CA TYR A 65 1.63 13.46 6.44
C TYR A 65 2.65 14.04 7.42
N MET A 66 2.25 15.06 8.20
CA MET A 66 3.10 15.68 9.22
C MET A 66 3.53 14.67 10.30
N ALA A 67 2.59 13.86 10.80
CA ALA A 67 2.89 12.83 11.79
C ALA A 67 3.80 11.71 11.24
N ALA A 68 3.73 11.42 9.94
CA ALA A 68 4.57 10.45 9.27
C ALA A 68 5.94 11.01 8.84
N GLY A 69 6.15 12.33 8.94
CA GLY A 69 7.37 12.99 8.44
C GLY A 69 7.50 12.93 6.91
N VAL A 70 6.37 12.92 6.19
CA VAL A 70 6.30 12.87 4.73
C VAL A 70 5.82 14.22 4.21
N ASP A 71 6.44 14.72 3.13
CA ASP A 71 6.06 16.00 2.53
C ASP A 71 4.71 15.89 1.79
N TYR A 72 3.80 16.85 2.05
CA TYR A 72 2.52 16.92 1.36
C TYR A 72 2.63 17.76 0.08
N SER A 73 2.43 17.13 -1.08
CA SER A 73 2.37 17.86 -2.35
C SER A 73 0.99 18.51 -2.56
N PRO A 74 0.93 19.81 -2.92
CA PRO A 74 -0.32 20.47 -3.31
C PRO A 74 -1.01 19.82 -4.52
N SER A 75 -0.27 19.09 -5.35
CA SER A 75 -0.82 18.37 -6.49
C SER A 75 -1.75 17.21 -6.08
N LEU A 76 -1.69 16.77 -4.82
CA LEU A 76 -2.59 15.78 -4.23
C LEU A 76 -3.86 16.40 -3.61
N GLU A 77 -3.99 17.73 -3.62
CA GLU A 77 -5.19 18.39 -3.14
C GLU A 77 -6.41 17.92 -3.94
N ALA A 78 -7.46 17.50 -3.22
CA ALA A 78 -8.68 16.92 -3.79
C ALA A 78 -8.44 15.70 -4.69
N ALA A 79 -7.32 14.99 -4.54
CA ALA A 79 -7.12 13.70 -5.17
C ALA A 79 -8.16 12.68 -4.65
N ARG A 80 -8.70 11.88 -5.56
CA ARG A 80 -9.67 10.84 -5.25
C ARG A 80 -9.04 9.48 -5.41
N VAL A 81 -9.47 8.54 -4.58
CA VAL A 81 -9.08 7.13 -4.68
C VAL A 81 -10.34 6.31 -4.89
N ASP A 82 -10.39 5.61 -6.01
CA ASP A 82 -11.47 4.68 -6.34
C ASP A 82 -10.94 3.25 -6.36
N ILE A 83 -11.71 2.30 -5.85
CA ILE A 83 -11.41 0.87 -6.01
C ILE A 83 -12.04 0.42 -7.32
N VAL A 84 -11.23 -0.08 -8.25
CA VAL A 84 -11.67 -0.55 -9.57
C VAL A 84 -11.22 -1.99 -9.80
N GLN A 85 -11.94 -2.73 -10.65
CA GLN A 85 -11.44 -4.03 -11.10
C GLN A 85 -10.29 -3.83 -12.09
N GLY A 86 -9.16 -4.50 -11.84
CA GLY A 86 -8.03 -4.48 -12.76
C GLY A 86 -8.32 -5.30 -14.02
N PRO A 87 -7.64 -4.99 -15.13
CA PRO A 87 -7.84 -5.67 -16.42
C PRO A 87 -7.51 -7.17 -16.37
N ASP A 88 -6.60 -7.57 -15.48
CA ASP A 88 -6.09 -8.95 -15.37
C ASP A 88 -6.53 -9.66 -14.07
N GLY A 89 -7.57 -9.16 -13.39
CA GLY A 89 -8.14 -9.80 -12.21
C GLY A 89 -8.15 -8.95 -10.94
N PRO A 90 -7.02 -8.78 -10.22
CA PRO A 90 -7.03 -8.16 -8.90
C PRO A 90 -7.50 -6.71 -8.93
N ALA A 91 -8.20 -6.30 -7.88
CA ALA A 91 -8.66 -4.92 -7.73
C ALA A 91 -7.48 -3.94 -7.62
N LEU A 92 -7.70 -2.73 -8.11
CA LEU A 92 -6.73 -1.64 -8.12
C LEU A 92 -7.31 -0.45 -7.36
N LEU A 93 -6.45 0.28 -6.68
CA LEU A 93 -6.73 1.64 -6.25
C LEU A 93 -6.35 2.57 -7.40
N ARG A 94 -7.31 3.28 -7.96
CA ARG A 94 -7.09 4.32 -8.97
C ARG A 94 -7.08 5.68 -8.30
N ILE A 95 -5.96 6.38 -8.40
CA ILE A 95 -5.75 7.70 -7.83
C ILE A 95 -5.85 8.73 -8.94
N THR A 96 -6.77 9.69 -8.79
CA THR A 96 -6.99 10.76 -9.76
C THR A 96 -6.89 12.12 -9.08
N GLY A 97 -5.93 12.94 -9.50
CA GLY A 97 -5.77 14.32 -9.06
C GLY A 97 -6.63 15.28 -9.89
N LYS A 98 -6.85 16.49 -9.34
CA LYS A 98 -7.58 17.57 -10.03
C LYS A 98 -6.63 18.61 -10.63
N SER A 99 -5.55 18.92 -9.93
CA SER A 99 -4.57 19.93 -10.32
C SER A 99 -3.41 19.34 -11.12
N PRO A 100 -2.78 20.11 -12.04
CA PRO A 100 -1.57 19.68 -12.74
C PRO A 100 -0.40 19.42 -11.78
N VAL A 101 0.27 18.28 -11.94
CA VAL A 101 1.49 17.95 -11.19
C VAL A 101 2.68 18.71 -11.78
N ARG A 102 3.49 19.36 -10.93
CA ARG A 102 4.66 20.15 -11.36
C ARG A 102 5.98 19.59 -10.86
N GLU A 103 5.92 18.70 -9.89
CA GLU A 103 7.05 18.06 -9.24
C GLU A 103 7.45 16.78 -9.99
N GLU A 104 8.75 16.49 -10.08
CA GLU A 104 9.24 15.24 -10.67
C GLU A 104 8.97 14.02 -9.78
N PHE A 105 8.92 14.25 -8.47
CA PHE A 105 8.59 13.26 -7.46
C PHE A 105 7.46 13.79 -6.58
N VAL A 106 6.46 12.94 -6.34
CA VAL A 106 5.34 13.24 -5.44
C VAL A 106 5.23 12.11 -4.43
N ASP A 107 5.34 12.43 -3.15
CA ASP A 107 5.09 11.45 -2.10
C ASP A 107 3.59 11.31 -1.88
N LEU A 108 3.10 10.08 -2.08
CA LEU A 108 1.72 9.68 -1.93
C LEU A 108 1.59 8.77 -0.70
N LEU A 109 0.93 9.27 0.33
CA LEU A 109 0.54 8.49 1.50
C LEU A 109 -0.91 8.01 1.34
N ILE A 110 -1.10 6.70 1.21
CA ILE A 110 -2.40 6.04 1.16
C ILE A 110 -2.79 5.60 2.56
N GLU A 111 -4.00 5.95 2.95
CA GLU A 111 -4.66 5.45 4.13
C GLU A 111 -5.80 4.51 3.74
N ALA A 112 -5.75 3.28 4.22
CA ALA A 112 -6.79 2.29 4.05
C ALA A 112 -7.30 1.82 5.41
N THR A 113 -8.62 1.83 5.60
CA THR A 113 -9.29 1.32 6.80
C THR A 113 -10.23 0.18 6.42
N SER A 114 -10.17 -0.92 7.13
CA SER A 114 -11.00 -2.11 6.92
C SER A 114 -11.37 -2.77 8.26
N SER A 115 -12.06 -3.91 8.20
CA SER A 115 -12.38 -4.75 9.36
C SER A 115 -11.15 -5.20 10.16
N SER A 116 -9.98 -5.26 9.52
CA SER A 116 -8.72 -5.69 10.16
C SER A 116 -7.97 -4.53 10.81
N GLY A 117 -8.39 -3.28 10.59
CA GLY A 117 -7.76 -2.08 11.14
C GLY A 117 -7.37 -1.06 10.08
N ARG A 118 -6.33 -0.28 10.38
CA ARG A 118 -5.82 0.82 9.55
C ARG A 118 -4.44 0.47 9.00
N LEU A 119 -4.27 0.63 7.70
CA LEU A 119 -3.01 0.53 6.97
C LEU A 119 -2.64 1.92 6.45
N LEU A 120 -1.39 2.33 6.70
CA LEU A 120 -0.78 3.49 6.06
C LEU A 120 0.36 2.99 5.17
N ARG A 121 0.41 3.47 3.93
CA ARG A 121 1.45 3.11 2.97
C ARG A 121 1.93 4.32 2.19
N ASP A 122 3.22 4.57 2.24
CA ASP A 122 3.91 5.61 1.48
C ASP A 122 4.35 5.08 0.10
N TYR A 123 4.33 5.97 -0.88
CA TYR A 123 4.81 5.74 -2.24
C TYR A 123 5.47 7.01 -2.77
N THR A 124 6.70 6.91 -3.25
CA THR A 124 7.31 8.00 -4.02
C THR A 124 7.01 7.82 -5.51
N LEU A 125 6.14 8.68 -6.04
CA LEU A 125 5.71 8.64 -7.44
C LEU A 125 6.70 9.40 -8.32
N ARG A 126 7.31 8.72 -9.29
CA ARG A 126 8.09 9.39 -10.34
C ARG A 126 7.16 9.82 -11.48
N ILE A 127 7.07 11.11 -11.72
CA ILE A 127 6.22 11.70 -12.76
C ILE A 127 6.98 11.73 -14.10
N GLY A 128 6.33 11.28 -15.17
CA GLY A 128 6.95 11.22 -16.49
C GLY A 128 7.30 12.61 -17.04
N LYS A 129 8.37 12.69 -17.84
CA LYS A 129 8.64 13.83 -18.72
C LYS A 129 7.84 13.66 -20.00
N ARG A 130 7.36 14.78 -20.57
CA ARG A 130 6.63 14.78 -21.85
C ARG A 130 7.54 14.42 -23.01
#